data_AF-A0A7S2M225-F1
#
_entry.id   AF-A0A7S2M225-F1
#
_cell.length_a   1.000
_cell.length_b   1.000
_cell.length_c   1.000
_cell.angle_alpha   90.00
_cell.angle_beta   90.00
_cell.angle_gamma   90.00
#
_symmetry.space_group_name_H-M   'P 1'
#
loop_
_entity.id
_entity.type
_entity.pdbx_description
1 polymer ?
#
loop_
_entity_poly.entity_id
_entity_poly.type
_entity_poly.pdbx_seq_one_letter_code
_entity_poly.pdbx_strand_id
1 'polypeptide(L)'
;MDAQQDEMLRKLQQQVDQDDSNYSSWVTGEELKTLTSKRCHFFDKHGFIFIPGFANSGEVNSMKSTMKELVENNWNPKIETQVFRTDEGQLEAQSTSDYFLDSAARVHYFAEKDALDDEGELKAEYQSDKIAALNKAGHGIHLTKGAFQDYTRSEKVCNLLRELGWQQPCVPQSMYIFKQASIGGEVTSHQDSTFLYTTPRQTCIGLWLALDDATLENGCLWVRPGSHHEHLRRQFVRNPKHFGESLVYDGSDDEDHAEL
;
A
#
# COMPACT_ATOMS: atom_id res chain seq x y z
N MET A 1 18.48 6.14 13.04
CA MET A 1 18.26 6.63 11.66
C MET A 1 19.47 6.25 10.84
N ASP A 2 19.22 5.64 9.69
CA ASP A 2 20.24 5.03 8.85
C ASP A 2 21.01 6.13 8.09
N ALA A 3 22.32 6.23 8.33
CA ALA A 3 23.16 7.27 7.72
C ALA A 3 23.15 7.22 6.18
N GLN A 4 22.89 6.04 5.59
CA GLN A 4 22.77 5.89 4.13
C GLN A 4 21.47 6.52 3.62
N GLN A 5 20.35 6.29 4.32
CA GLN A 5 19.07 6.91 4.03
C GLN A 5 19.18 8.44 4.11
N ASP A 6 19.75 8.95 5.20
CA ASP A 6 19.89 10.40 5.42
C ASP A 6 20.79 11.07 4.38
N GLU A 7 21.85 10.39 3.92
CA GLU A 7 22.69 10.87 2.83
C GLU A 7 21.94 10.89 1.49
N MET A 8 21.18 9.84 1.18
CA MET A 8 20.38 9.78 -0.05
C MET A 8 19.31 10.87 -0.07
N LEU A 9 18.53 11.03 1.01
CA LEU A 9 17.50 12.06 1.11
C LEU A 9 18.09 13.47 0.99
N ARG A 10 19.27 13.72 1.59
CA ARG A 10 19.98 15.00 1.43
C ARG A 10 20.38 15.26 -0.03
N LYS A 11 20.90 14.26 -0.74
CA LYS A 11 21.25 14.40 -2.16
C LYS A 11 20.01 14.69 -3.03
N LEU A 12 18.91 13.97 -2.80
CA LEU A 12 17.65 14.20 -3.52
C LEU A 12 17.07 15.59 -3.23
N GLN A 13 17.17 16.06 -1.98
CA GLN A 13 16.71 17.39 -1.61
C GLN A 13 17.57 18.50 -2.26
N GLN A 14 18.90 18.31 -2.35
CA GLN A 14 19.77 19.26 -3.06
C GLN A 14 19.39 19.42 -4.53
N GLN A 15 18.94 18.36 -5.20
CA GLN A 15 18.46 18.44 -6.59
C GLN A 15 17.18 19.27 -6.74
N VAL A 16 16.38 19.39 -5.68
CA VAL A 16 15.18 20.23 -5.64
C VAL A 16 15.54 21.66 -5.26
N ASP A 17 16.46 21.83 -4.31
CA ASP A 17 16.90 23.15 -3.84
C ASP A 17 17.72 23.95 -4.86
N GLN A 18 18.40 23.27 -5.79
CA GLN A 18 19.15 23.89 -6.89
C GLN A 18 18.29 24.16 -8.13
N ASP A 19 17.02 23.77 -8.10
CA ASP A 19 16.10 23.87 -9.21
C ASP A 19 15.20 25.10 -9.04
N ASP A 20 15.66 26.23 -9.58
CA ASP A 20 14.96 27.52 -9.58
C ASP A 20 13.91 27.63 -10.72
N SER A 21 13.62 26.52 -11.41
CA SER A 21 12.74 26.51 -12.58
C SER A 21 11.26 26.33 -12.23
N ASN A 22 10.39 26.82 -13.11
CA ASN A 22 8.99 26.39 -13.11
C ASN A 22 8.96 24.88 -13.27
N TYR A 23 8.20 24.20 -12.41
CA TYR A 23 7.99 22.75 -12.53
C TYR A 23 6.51 22.46 -12.73
N SER A 24 6.22 21.33 -13.36
CA SER A 24 4.83 20.88 -13.50
C SER A 24 4.48 20.00 -12.30
N SER A 25 3.32 20.25 -11.69
CA SER A 25 2.80 19.29 -10.70
C SER A 25 2.55 17.96 -11.41
N TRP A 26 3.08 16.87 -10.86
CA TRP A 26 2.80 15.53 -11.36
C TRP A 26 1.31 15.20 -11.15
N VAL A 27 0.74 15.68 -10.04
CA VAL A 27 -0.65 15.45 -9.64
C VAL A 27 -1.64 16.15 -10.57
N THR A 28 -1.48 17.46 -10.81
CA THR A 28 -2.44 18.24 -11.61
C THR A 28 -2.05 18.35 -13.08
N GLY A 29 -0.75 18.21 -13.39
CA GLY A 29 -0.20 18.50 -14.73
C GLY A 29 -0.04 19.98 -15.03
N GLU A 30 -0.37 20.86 -14.09
CA GLU A 30 -0.28 22.30 -14.28
C GLU A 30 1.15 22.78 -14.07
N GLU A 31 1.59 23.71 -14.91
CA GLU A 31 2.85 24.41 -14.73
C GLU A 31 2.74 25.37 -13.53
N LEU A 32 3.56 25.13 -12.51
CA LEU A 32 3.62 25.97 -11.33
C LEU A 32 4.70 27.03 -11.53
N LYS A 33 4.25 28.29 -11.66
CA LYS A 33 5.12 29.48 -11.82
C LYS A 33 5.80 29.92 -10.52
N THR A 34 5.36 29.38 -9.39
CA THR A 34 5.91 29.64 -8.06
C THR A 34 5.88 28.34 -7.27
N LEU A 35 6.94 28.05 -6.52
CA LEU A 35 7.00 26.92 -5.60
C LEU A 35 5.85 26.99 -4.57
N THR A 36 4.90 26.07 -4.65
CA THR A 36 3.84 25.86 -3.63
C THR A 36 4.46 25.45 -2.29
N SER A 37 5.31 24.43 -2.29
CA SER A 37 6.20 24.10 -1.17
C SER A 37 7.39 23.28 -1.66
N LYS A 38 8.53 23.32 -0.96
CA LYS A 38 9.68 22.45 -1.26
C LYS A 38 9.34 20.97 -1.20
N ARG A 39 8.39 20.60 -0.31
CA ARG A 39 7.89 19.23 -0.17
C ARG A 39 7.06 18.81 -1.38
N CYS A 40 6.22 19.68 -1.92
CA CYS A 40 5.48 19.42 -3.16
C CYS A 40 6.45 19.19 -4.32
N HIS A 41 7.43 20.08 -4.49
CA HIS A 41 8.42 19.93 -5.56
C HIS A 41 9.23 18.64 -5.41
N PHE A 42 9.65 18.27 -4.19
CA PHE A 42 10.30 16.98 -3.94
C PHE A 42 9.41 15.81 -4.34
N PHE A 43 8.13 15.83 -3.95
CA PHE A 43 7.17 14.79 -4.31
C PHE A 43 6.97 14.69 -5.82
N ASP A 44 6.74 15.80 -6.50
CA ASP A 44 6.52 15.84 -7.95
C ASP A 44 7.76 15.37 -8.73
N LYS A 45 8.96 15.71 -8.26
CA LYS A 45 10.24 15.31 -8.88
C LYS A 45 10.59 13.84 -8.64
N HIS A 46 10.40 13.34 -7.42
CA HIS A 46 10.93 12.04 -6.99
C HIS A 46 9.88 10.95 -6.78
N GLY A 47 8.60 11.30 -6.69
CA GLY A 47 7.47 10.34 -6.61
C GLY A 47 7.18 9.83 -5.21
N PHE A 48 7.89 10.30 -4.18
CA PHE A 48 7.67 9.95 -2.78
C PHE A 48 8.10 11.08 -1.86
N ILE A 49 7.69 11.01 -0.60
CA ILE A 49 8.18 11.87 0.49
C ILE A 49 8.37 11.05 1.76
N PHE A 50 9.41 11.35 2.52
CA PHE A 50 9.64 10.78 3.84
C PHE A 50 9.31 11.81 4.91
N ILE A 51 8.35 11.51 5.79
CA ILE A 51 7.90 12.43 6.85
C ILE A 51 8.07 11.74 8.21
N PRO A 52 9.19 11.97 8.93
CA PRO A 52 9.42 11.36 10.23
C PRO A 52 8.43 11.93 11.26
N GLY A 53 7.94 11.07 12.17
CA GLY A 53 7.06 11.48 13.26
C GLY A 53 5.67 11.96 12.83
N PHE A 54 5.19 11.53 11.65
CA PHE A 54 3.86 11.94 11.17
C PHE A 54 2.73 11.41 12.06
N ALA A 55 2.90 10.23 12.69
CA ALA A 55 2.07 9.75 13.79
C ALA A 55 2.87 9.76 15.09
N ASN A 56 2.21 10.14 16.19
CA ASN A 56 2.81 10.07 17.52
C ASN A 56 2.68 8.65 18.10
N SER A 57 3.41 8.38 19.19
CA SER A 57 3.43 7.07 19.84
C SER A 57 2.05 6.62 20.36
N GLY A 58 1.20 7.57 20.78
CA GLY A 58 -0.18 7.27 21.20
C GLY A 58 -1.04 6.77 20.03
N GLU A 59 -0.95 7.41 18.86
CA GLU A 59 -1.65 6.98 17.65
C GLU A 59 -1.17 5.60 17.19
N VAL A 60 0.16 5.39 17.17
CA VAL A 60 0.77 4.10 16.80
C VAL A 60 0.30 2.99 17.75
N ASN A 61 0.42 3.19 19.06
CA ASN A 61 0.00 2.19 20.05
C ASN A 61 -1.51 1.91 19.98
N SER A 62 -2.32 2.93 19.71
CA SER A 62 -3.76 2.77 19.54
C SER A 62 -4.07 1.89 18.31
N MET A 63 -3.44 2.15 17.16
CA MET A 63 -3.60 1.31 15.96
C MET A 63 -3.15 -0.14 16.18
N LYS A 64 -2.01 -0.37 16.85
CA LYS A 64 -1.53 -1.72 17.18
C LYS A 64 -2.50 -2.46 18.10
N SER A 65 -3.01 -1.77 19.13
CA SER A 65 -3.99 -2.35 20.08
C SER A 65 -5.32 -2.66 19.38
N THR A 66 -5.82 -1.76 18.55
CA THR A 66 -7.04 -2.00 17.74
C THR A 66 -6.86 -3.19 16.80
N MET A 67 -5.72 -3.33 16.12
CA MET A 67 -5.49 -4.50 15.26
C MET A 67 -5.48 -5.79 16.06
N LYS A 68 -4.86 -5.79 17.24
CA LYS A 68 -4.87 -6.95 18.14
C LYS A 68 -6.29 -7.36 18.53
N GLU A 69 -7.11 -6.40 18.96
CA GLU A 69 -8.51 -6.64 19.31
C GLU A 69 -9.32 -7.16 18.11
N LEU A 70 -9.09 -6.62 16.91
CA LEU A 70 -9.76 -7.09 15.69
C LEU A 70 -9.41 -8.55 15.40
N VAL A 71 -8.14 -8.91 15.45
CA VAL A 71 -7.68 -10.28 15.20
C VAL A 71 -8.23 -11.24 16.26
N GLU A 72 -8.17 -10.88 17.54
CA GLU A 72 -8.63 -11.74 18.64
C GLU A 72 -10.14 -12.00 18.57
N ASN A 73 -10.94 -10.97 18.29
CA ASN A 73 -12.39 -11.04 18.38
C ASN A 73 -13.07 -11.48 17.07
N ASN A 74 -12.47 -11.16 15.91
CA ASN A 74 -13.16 -11.32 14.63
C ASN A 74 -12.53 -12.36 13.71
N TRP A 75 -11.25 -12.74 13.90
CA TRP A 75 -10.64 -13.74 13.03
C TRP A 75 -10.83 -15.16 13.55
N ASN A 76 -11.56 -15.96 12.77
CA ASN A 76 -11.65 -17.40 12.97
C ASN A 76 -10.87 -18.17 11.87
N PRO A 77 -9.65 -18.65 12.16
CA PRO A 77 -8.80 -19.30 11.17
C PRO A 77 -9.36 -20.64 10.65
N LYS A 78 -10.35 -21.25 11.33
CA LYS A 78 -10.98 -22.49 10.86
C LYS A 78 -12.04 -22.28 9.77
N ILE A 79 -12.45 -21.03 9.55
CA ILE A 79 -13.55 -20.67 8.64
C ILE A 79 -13.07 -19.67 7.59
N GLU A 80 -12.12 -18.80 7.93
CA GLU A 80 -11.78 -17.59 7.17
C GLU A 80 -10.26 -17.49 6.90
N THR A 81 -9.60 -18.58 6.53
CA THR A 81 -8.17 -18.55 6.18
C THR A 81 -7.98 -18.59 4.66
N GLN A 82 -7.52 -17.49 4.09
CA GLN A 82 -6.88 -17.48 2.79
C GLN A 82 -5.36 -17.38 2.94
N VAL A 83 -4.66 -18.19 2.15
CA VAL A 83 -3.19 -18.18 2.08
C VAL A 83 -2.74 -17.01 1.22
N PHE A 84 -1.94 -16.10 1.77
CA PHE A 84 -1.22 -15.13 0.94
C PHE A 84 0.00 -15.82 0.31
N ARG A 85 0.09 -15.81 -1.02
CA ARG A 85 1.25 -16.30 -1.78
C ARG A 85 1.91 -15.14 -2.53
N THR A 86 3.23 -15.25 -2.73
CA THR A 86 4.07 -14.26 -3.44
C THR A 86 4.68 -14.84 -4.73
N ASP A 87 4.19 -16.00 -5.18
CA ASP A 87 4.62 -16.72 -6.39
C ASP A 87 3.53 -16.67 -7.50
N GLU A 88 3.74 -17.37 -8.62
CA GLU A 88 2.79 -17.47 -9.73
C GLU A 88 1.38 -17.94 -9.30
N GLY A 89 1.27 -18.65 -8.18
CA GLY A 89 -0.01 -19.08 -7.59
C GLY A 89 -0.79 -17.96 -6.87
N GLN A 90 -0.21 -16.77 -6.69
CA GLN A 90 -0.92 -15.59 -6.16
C GLN A 90 -2.07 -15.19 -7.09
N LEU A 91 -1.85 -15.26 -8.41
CA LEU A 91 -2.86 -14.95 -9.42
C LEU A 91 -4.07 -15.88 -9.28
N GLU A 92 -3.87 -17.19 -9.17
CA GLU A 92 -4.97 -18.16 -8.98
C GLU A 92 -5.69 -17.97 -7.63
N ALA A 93 -4.97 -17.74 -6.54
CA ALA A 93 -5.55 -17.56 -5.20
C ALA A 93 -6.36 -16.25 -5.03
N GLN A 94 -5.92 -15.15 -5.65
CA GLN A 94 -6.61 -13.85 -5.59
C GLN A 94 -7.71 -13.71 -6.65
N SER A 95 -7.63 -14.45 -7.76
CA SER A 95 -8.58 -14.37 -8.88
C SER A 95 -9.88 -15.15 -8.68
N THR A 96 -9.86 -16.20 -7.87
CA THR A 96 -10.93 -17.21 -7.83
C THR A 96 -11.85 -17.16 -6.61
N SER A 97 -11.56 -16.32 -5.62
CA SER A 97 -12.29 -16.40 -4.35
C SER A 97 -13.08 -15.13 -4.03
N ASP A 98 -14.39 -15.29 -3.87
CA ASP A 98 -15.33 -14.27 -3.39
C ASP A 98 -14.81 -13.56 -2.13
N TYR A 99 -14.04 -14.24 -1.28
CA TYR A 99 -13.48 -13.68 -0.06
C TYR A 99 -12.47 -12.54 -0.33
N PHE A 100 -11.67 -12.59 -1.40
CA PHE A 100 -10.77 -11.48 -1.73
C PHE A 100 -11.57 -10.27 -2.25
N LEU A 101 -12.59 -10.49 -3.09
CA LEU A 101 -13.42 -9.41 -3.62
C LEU A 101 -14.30 -8.77 -2.53
N ASP A 102 -14.88 -9.58 -1.64
CA ASP A 102 -15.69 -9.12 -0.50
C ASP A 102 -14.86 -8.35 0.55
N SER A 103 -13.53 -8.55 0.56
CA SER A 103 -12.63 -7.83 1.46
C SER A 103 -12.56 -6.32 1.19
N ALA A 104 -13.03 -5.86 0.01
CA ALA A 104 -12.96 -4.45 -0.38
C ALA A 104 -13.64 -3.51 0.63
N ALA A 105 -14.71 -3.96 1.28
CA ALA A 105 -15.48 -3.17 2.25
C ALA A 105 -15.44 -3.76 3.68
N ARG A 106 -14.60 -4.76 3.94
CA ARG A 106 -14.52 -5.48 5.22
C ARG A 106 -13.07 -5.68 5.65
N VAL A 107 -12.89 -6.15 6.88
CA VAL A 107 -11.57 -6.59 7.38
C VAL A 107 -11.50 -8.10 7.26
N HIS A 108 -10.72 -8.56 6.30
CA HIS A 108 -10.29 -9.93 6.11
C HIS A 108 -8.84 -10.10 6.51
N TYR A 109 -8.46 -11.35 6.77
CA TYR A 109 -7.19 -11.72 7.35
C TYR A 109 -6.51 -12.72 6.43
N PHE A 110 -5.25 -12.46 6.11
CA PHE A 110 -4.48 -13.26 5.17
C PHE A 110 -3.25 -13.79 5.90
N ALA A 111 -3.20 -15.11 6.07
CA ALA A 111 -2.13 -15.78 6.79
C ALA A 111 -0.87 -15.94 5.91
N GLU A 112 0.29 -15.98 6.56
CA GLU A 112 1.53 -16.42 5.93
C GLU A 112 1.41 -17.89 5.54
N LYS A 113 1.92 -18.26 4.37
CA LYS A 113 1.87 -19.65 3.89
C LYS A 113 2.51 -20.63 4.89
N ASP A 114 3.60 -20.20 5.54
CA ASP A 114 4.38 -21.05 6.43
C ASP A 114 3.72 -21.17 7.82
N ALA A 115 2.67 -20.40 8.10
CA ALA A 115 1.89 -20.50 9.34
C ALA A 115 0.79 -21.57 9.29
N LEU A 116 0.54 -22.13 8.09
CA LEU A 116 -0.50 -23.13 7.85
C LEU A 116 0.12 -24.51 7.57
N ASP A 117 -0.59 -25.57 7.94
CA ASP A 117 -0.24 -26.95 7.58
C ASP A 117 -0.69 -27.32 6.16
N ASP A 118 -0.43 -28.57 5.75
CA ASP A 118 -0.71 -29.07 4.40
C ASP A 118 -2.22 -29.12 4.11
N GLU A 119 -3.05 -29.14 5.16
CA GLU A 119 -4.51 -29.08 5.10
C GLU A 119 -5.06 -27.64 5.09
N GLY A 120 -4.19 -26.63 5.22
CA GLY A 120 -4.56 -25.22 5.25
C GLY A 120 -5.04 -24.72 6.62
N GLU A 121 -4.85 -25.51 7.68
CA GLU A 121 -5.20 -25.16 9.05
C GLU A 121 -4.05 -24.46 9.76
N LEU A 122 -4.38 -23.63 10.76
CA LEU A 122 -3.39 -22.89 11.52
C LEU A 122 -2.54 -23.81 12.42
N LYS A 123 -1.22 -23.80 12.24
CA LYS A 123 -0.28 -24.62 13.04
C LYS A 123 -0.41 -24.30 14.53
N ALA A 124 -0.22 -25.32 15.36
CA ALA A 124 -0.43 -25.26 16.81
C ALA A 124 0.34 -24.11 17.50
N GLU A 125 1.56 -23.81 17.04
CA GLU A 125 2.40 -22.73 17.58
C GLU A 125 1.81 -21.32 17.40
N TYR A 126 0.92 -21.11 16.42
CA TYR A 126 0.25 -19.83 16.19
C TYR A 126 -1.16 -19.77 16.80
N GLN A 127 -1.67 -20.86 17.38
CA GLN A 127 -3.04 -20.85 17.93
C GLN A 127 -3.16 -19.95 19.17
N SER A 128 -2.09 -19.81 19.96
CA SER A 128 -2.03 -18.92 21.12
C SER A 128 -1.67 -17.48 20.78
N ASP A 129 -1.03 -17.24 19.63
CA ASP A 129 -0.72 -15.91 19.11
C ASP A 129 -1.06 -15.84 17.62
N LYS A 130 -2.35 -15.64 17.34
CA LYS A 130 -2.87 -15.58 15.98
C LYS A 130 -2.21 -14.48 15.16
N ILE A 131 -1.82 -13.37 15.78
CA ILE A 131 -1.21 -12.26 15.05
C ILE A 131 0.07 -12.72 14.37
N ALA A 132 0.88 -13.53 15.05
CA ALA A 132 2.15 -14.04 14.53
C ALA A 132 2.02 -14.88 13.25
N ALA A 133 0.82 -15.32 12.88
CA ALA A 133 0.55 -16.04 11.64
C ALA A 133 0.12 -15.15 10.47
N LEU A 134 -0.18 -13.87 10.69
CA LEU A 134 -0.77 -13.01 9.67
C LEU A 134 0.30 -12.31 8.84
N ASN A 135 0.13 -12.37 7.51
CA ASN A 135 0.87 -11.54 6.56
C ASN A 135 0.29 -10.13 6.52
N LYS A 136 -1.04 -10.05 6.34
CA LYS A 136 -1.79 -8.79 6.28
C LYS A 136 -3.23 -8.92 6.75
N ALA A 137 -3.82 -7.77 7.08
CA ALA A 137 -5.27 -7.59 7.18
C ALA A 137 -5.71 -6.48 6.22
N GLY A 138 -6.91 -6.58 5.66
CA GLY A 138 -7.41 -5.64 4.65
C GLY A 138 -8.79 -6.04 4.10
N HIS A 139 -9.42 -5.28 3.22
CA HIS A 139 -8.97 -4.03 2.63
C HIS A 139 -9.78 -2.82 3.11
N GLY A 140 -10.77 -3.04 3.98
CA GLY A 140 -11.67 -2.02 4.54
C GLY A 140 -11.34 -1.56 5.97
N ILE A 141 -10.11 -1.72 6.47
CA ILE A 141 -9.74 -1.36 7.86
C ILE A 141 -10.07 0.10 8.20
N HIS A 142 -9.89 1.03 7.26
CA HIS A 142 -10.22 2.45 7.42
C HIS A 142 -11.73 2.73 7.64
N LEU A 143 -12.60 1.74 7.37
CA LEU A 143 -14.04 1.82 7.64
C LEU A 143 -14.38 1.41 9.07
N THR A 144 -13.49 0.70 9.75
CA THR A 144 -13.65 0.26 11.13
C THR A 144 -13.51 1.45 12.08
N LYS A 145 -14.53 1.65 12.94
CA LYS A 145 -14.50 2.72 13.96
C LYS A 145 -13.28 2.56 14.88
N GLY A 146 -12.62 3.67 15.20
CA GLY A 146 -11.46 3.70 16.09
C GLY A 146 -10.20 4.19 15.37
N ALA A 147 -9.04 3.73 15.87
CA ALA A 147 -7.73 4.32 15.57
C ALA A 147 -7.43 4.46 14.06
N PHE A 148 -7.77 3.46 13.26
CA PHE A 148 -7.50 3.48 11.82
C PHE A 148 -8.37 4.50 11.07
N GLN A 149 -9.68 4.54 11.37
CA GLN A 149 -10.59 5.52 10.79
C GLN A 149 -10.20 6.94 11.22
N ASP A 150 -9.88 7.13 12.50
CA ASP A 150 -9.51 8.42 13.06
C ASP A 150 -8.21 8.94 12.42
N TYR A 151 -7.19 8.09 12.30
CA TYR A 151 -5.95 8.45 11.61
C TYR A 151 -6.20 8.78 10.14
N THR A 152 -6.92 7.92 9.42
CA THR A 152 -7.20 8.08 7.98
C THR A 152 -7.95 9.38 7.68
N ARG A 153 -8.88 9.77 8.57
CA ARG A 153 -9.70 10.99 8.41
C ARG A 153 -9.14 12.21 9.15
N SER A 154 -7.96 12.09 9.76
CA SER A 154 -7.35 13.15 10.54
C SER A 154 -7.04 14.39 9.68
N GLU A 155 -7.03 15.56 10.31
CA GLU A 155 -6.71 16.82 9.63
C GLU A 155 -5.30 16.79 9.03
N LYS A 156 -4.32 16.14 9.68
CA LYS A 156 -2.95 16.04 9.18
C LYS A 156 -2.87 15.24 7.86
N VAL A 157 -3.65 14.16 7.72
CA VAL A 157 -3.72 13.39 6.46
C VAL A 157 -4.42 14.22 5.39
N CYS A 158 -5.55 14.83 5.72
CA CYS A 158 -6.29 15.67 4.77
C CYS A 158 -5.46 16.86 4.27
N ASN A 159 -4.74 17.53 5.18
CA ASN A 159 -3.90 18.68 4.84
C ASN A 159 -2.69 18.27 4.01
N LEU A 160 -2.07 17.13 4.30
CA LEU A 160 -0.99 16.58 3.47
C LEU A 160 -1.46 16.34 2.04
N LEU A 161 -2.60 15.65 1.86
CA LEU A 161 -3.12 15.34 0.52
C LEU A 161 -3.49 16.62 -0.25
N ARG A 162 -4.11 17.60 0.41
CA ARG A 162 -4.43 18.90 -0.22
C ARG A 162 -3.18 19.66 -0.63
N GLU A 163 -2.16 19.69 0.23
CA GLU A 163 -0.88 20.32 -0.08
C GLU A 163 -0.21 19.68 -1.30
N LEU A 164 -0.25 18.35 -1.41
CA LEU A 164 0.29 17.64 -2.55
C LEU A 164 -0.55 17.81 -3.83
N GLY A 165 -1.76 18.37 -3.74
CA GLY A 165 -2.59 18.72 -4.90
C GLY A 165 -3.88 17.92 -5.06
N TRP A 166 -4.18 16.95 -4.17
CA TRP A 166 -5.43 16.21 -4.21
C TRP A 166 -6.61 17.07 -3.74
N GLN A 167 -7.62 17.20 -4.59
CA GLN A 167 -8.79 18.06 -4.34
C GLN A 167 -9.89 17.35 -3.53
N GLN A 168 -10.24 16.13 -3.95
CA GLN A 168 -11.30 15.31 -3.34
C GLN A 168 -10.78 13.88 -3.11
N PRO A 169 -9.82 13.69 -2.19
CA PRO A 169 -9.28 12.36 -1.94
C PRO A 169 -10.36 11.42 -1.38
N CYS A 170 -10.38 10.19 -1.89
CA CYS A 170 -11.15 9.09 -1.33
C CYS A 170 -10.18 7.95 -0.98
N VAL A 171 -10.61 7.04 -0.10
CA VAL A 171 -9.79 5.92 0.36
C VAL A 171 -10.38 4.63 -0.21
N PRO A 172 -9.84 4.11 -1.34
CA PRO A 172 -10.37 2.89 -1.94
C PRO A 172 -9.91 1.63 -1.18
N GLN A 173 -8.81 1.73 -0.43
CA GLN A 173 -8.17 0.59 0.20
C GLN A 173 -7.35 1.02 1.43
N SER A 174 -7.30 0.15 2.43
CA SER A 174 -6.37 0.23 3.55
C SER A 174 -5.92 -1.17 3.97
N MET A 175 -4.63 -1.35 4.25
CA MET A 175 -4.07 -2.62 4.72
C MET A 175 -3.24 -2.41 5.98
N TYR A 176 -3.15 -3.46 6.79
CA TYR A 176 -2.16 -3.61 7.85
C TYR A 176 -1.20 -4.71 7.43
N ILE A 177 0.08 -4.40 7.27
CA ILE A 177 1.11 -5.36 6.89
C ILE A 177 1.94 -5.68 8.13
N PHE A 178 2.00 -6.95 8.52
CA PHE A 178 2.62 -7.34 9.80
C PHE A 178 4.13 -7.57 9.70
N LYS A 179 4.63 -8.07 8.55
CA LYS A 179 6.05 -8.43 8.34
C LYS A 179 6.60 -9.29 9.50
N GLN A 180 6.01 -10.46 9.68
CA GLN A 180 6.39 -11.37 10.77
C GLN A 180 7.86 -11.74 10.72
N ALA A 181 8.49 -11.84 11.90
CA ALA A 181 9.85 -12.29 12.00
C ALA A 181 9.98 -13.71 11.43
N SER A 182 11.06 -13.96 10.68
CA SER A 182 11.41 -15.25 10.05
C SER A 182 10.51 -15.75 8.92
N ILE A 183 9.20 -15.51 8.98
CA ILE A 183 8.23 -16.02 7.98
C ILE A 183 7.60 -14.92 7.11
N GLY A 184 7.94 -13.65 7.35
CA GLY A 184 7.36 -12.52 6.64
C GLY A 184 7.67 -12.56 5.15
N GLY A 185 6.63 -12.65 4.32
CA GLY A 185 6.77 -12.74 2.86
C GLY A 185 7.48 -11.53 2.22
N GLU A 186 8.28 -11.78 1.19
CA GLU A 186 8.84 -10.74 0.32
C GLU A 186 7.73 -10.08 -0.51
N VAL A 187 7.83 -8.77 -0.73
CA VAL A 187 6.97 -8.06 -1.68
C VAL A 187 7.85 -7.66 -2.85
N THR A 188 7.58 -8.20 -4.03
CA THR A 188 8.35 -7.91 -5.25
C THR A 188 8.12 -6.48 -5.73
N SER A 189 9.04 -5.95 -6.53
CA SER A 189 8.89 -4.62 -7.14
C SER A 189 7.60 -4.53 -7.97
N HIS A 190 6.81 -3.48 -7.75
CA HIS A 190 5.55 -3.23 -8.45
C HIS A 190 5.20 -1.73 -8.44
N GLN A 191 4.18 -1.36 -9.22
CA GLN A 191 3.51 -0.05 -9.19
C GLN A 191 2.09 -0.27 -8.67
N ASP A 192 1.65 0.47 -7.66
CA ASP A 192 0.29 0.32 -7.09
C ASP A 192 -0.82 0.49 -8.15
N SER A 193 -0.60 1.38 -9.12
CA SER A 193 -1.48 1.58 -10.29
C SER A 193 -1.67 0.33 -11.15
N THR A 194 -0.85 -0.71 -10.98
CA THR A 194 -1.09 -2.04 -11.57
C THR A 194 -2.42 -2.61 -11.10
N PHE A 195 -2.75 -2.37 -9.82
CA PHE A 195 -3.95 -2.90 -9.16
C PHE A 195 -5.02 -1.82 -8.95
N LEU A 196 -4.61 -0.57 -8.71
CA LEU A 196 -5.49 0.58 -8.45
C LEU A 196 -5.39 1.61 -9.59
N TYR A 197 -5.78 1.18 -10.79
CA TYR A 197 -5.70 1.97 -12.00
C TYR A 197 -6.77 3.08 -12.07
N THR A 198 -6.39 4.28 -12.51
CA THR A 198 -7.33 5.39 -12.76
C THR A 198 -7.09 6.11 -14.09
N THR A 199 -8.13 6.78 -14.61
CA THR A 199 -8.12 7.54 -15.87
C THR A 199 -8.71 8.95 -15.68
N PRO A 200 -8.34 9.94 -16.51
CA PRO A 200 -7.40 9.89 -17.65
C PRO A 200 -5.93 9.99 -17.24
N ARG A 201 -5.65 10.25 -15.95
CA ARG A 201 -4.31 10.24 -15.36
C ARG A 201 -4.32 9.34 -14.13
N GLN A 202 -3.14 8.84 -13.76
CA GLN A 202 -2.97 8.15 -12.50
C GLN A 202 -3.14 9.13 -11.35
N THR A 203 -4.00 8.77 -10.40
CA THR A 203 -4.38 9.62 -9.25
C THR A 203 -4.27 8.90 -7.92
N CYS A 204 -3.87 7.62 -7.93
CA CYS A 204 -3.68 6.84 -6.71
C CYS A 204 -2.37 7.26 -6.01
N ILE A 205 -2.45 7.50 -4.70
CA ILE A 205 -1.30 7.76 -3.84
C ILE A 205 -1.32 6.78 -2.66
N GLY A 206 -0.19 6.14 -2.40
CA GLY A 206 0.02 5.31 -1.23
C GLY A 206 0.46 6.15 -0.02
N LEU A 207 -0.22 5.98 1.12
CA LEU A 207 0.26 6.46 2.41
C LEU A 207 0.71 5.26 3.23
N TRP A 208 2.02 5.13 3.42
CA TRP A 208 2.59 4.06 4.24
C TRP A 208 3.06 4.63 5.59
N LEU A 209 2.54 4.07 6.68
CA LEU A 209 2.89 4.45 8.04
C LEU A 209 3.65 3.33 8.73
N ALA A 210 4.87 3.61 9.17
CA ALA A 210 5.61 2.76 10.09
C ALA A 210 4.90 2.70 11.45
N LEU A 211 4.43 1.51 11.84
CA LEU A 211 3.92 1.24 13.20
C LEU A 211 5.00 0.64 14.11
N ASP A 212 6.08 0.18 13.51
CA ASP A 212 7.32 -0.26 14.12
C ASP A 212 8.48 0.33 13.32
N ASP A 213 9.67 0.41 13.93
CA ASP A 213 10.88 0.85 13.23
C ASP A 213 11.11 -0.05 12.01
N ALA A 214 11.17 0.54 10.81
CA ALA A 214 11.48 -0.17 9.58
C ALA A 214 12.95 0.01 9.23
N THR A 215 13.69 -1.09 9.25
CA THR A 215 15.15 -1.15 9.04
C THR A 215 15.48 -2.06 7.86
N LEU A 216 16.75 -2.05 7.43
CA LEU A 216 17.22 -2.93 6.36
C LEU A 216 17.06 -4.40 6.74
N GLU A 217 17.21 -4.73 8.02
CA GLU A 217 17.17 -6.09 8.55
C GLU A 217 15.75 -6.65 8.68
N ASN A 218 14.73 -5.81 8.79
CA ASN A 218 13.33 -6.24 8.94
C ASN A 218 12.43 -5.93 7.72
N GLY A 219 13.05 -5.58 6.59
CA GLY A 219 12.35 -5.42 5.31
C GLY A 219 11.67 -4.07 5.15
N CYS A 220 12.40 -2.98 5.38
CA CYS A 220 11.95 -1.63 5.04
C CYS A 220 11.62 -1.46 3.55
N LEU A 221 10.88 -0.41 3.23
CA LEU A 221 10.53 -0.08 1.85
C LEU A 221 11.75 0.37 1.05
N TRP A 222 11.80 -0.08 -0.20
CA TRP A 222 12.72 0.42 -1.23
C TRP A 222 11.92 1.14 -2.31
N VAL A 223 12.38 2.33 -2.70
CA VAL A 223 11.77 3.16 -3.75
C VAL A 223 12.82 3.52 -4.78
N ARG A 224 12.43 3.59 -6.06
CA ARG A 224 13.27 4.16 -7.12
C ARG A 224 12.82 5.60 -7.39
N PRO A 225 13.58 6.63 -6.94
CA PRO A 225 13.20 8.02 -7.16
C PRO A 225 12.98 8.32 -8.65
N GLY A 226 11.89 9.02 -8.97
CA GLY A 226 11.54 9.43 -10.34
C GLY A 226 10.85 8.35 -11.19
N SER A 227 10.72 7.12 -10.69
CA SER A 227 10.10 6.02 -11.45
C SER A 227 8.60 6.19 -11.71
N HIS A 228 7.93 7.11 -11.03
CA HIS A 228 6.52 7.49 -11.25
C HIS A 228 6.29 8.27 -12.55
N HIS A 229 7.36 8.72 -13.23
CA HIS A 229 7.30 9.30 -14.58
C HIS A 229 7.33 8.25 -15.68
N GLU A 230 7.63 6.99 -15.35
CA GLU A 230 7.61 5.89 -16.31
C GLU A 230 6.18 5.39 -16.54
N HIS A 231 5.96 4.79 -17.71
CA HIS A 231 4.69 4.16 -18.02
C HIS A 231 4.40 3.00 -17.06
N LEU A 232 3.10 2.74 -16.85
CA LEU A 232 2.67 1.57 -16.12
C LEU A 232 3.08 0.31 -16.88
N ARG A 233 3.80 -0.59 -16.21
CA ARG A 233 4.37 -1.78 -16.85
C ARG A 233 3.37 -2.93 -17.02
N ARG A 234 2.41 -3.01 -16.09
CA ARG A 234 1.40 -4.08 -16.04
C ARG A 234 0.11 -3.50 -15.52
N GLN A 235 -1.02 -4.04 -15.97
CA GLN A 235 -2.33 -3.72 -15.43
C GLN A 235 -3.05 -5.02 -15.13
N PHE A 236 -3.59 -5.13 -13.92
CA PHE A 236 -4.40 -6.25 -13.49
C PHE A 236 -5.85 -5.99 -13.90
N VAL A 237 -6.31 -6.66 -14.95
CA VAL A 237 -7.65 -6.47 -15.53
C VAL A 237 -8.51 -7.71 -15.26
N ARG A 238 -9.80 -7.50 -15.00
CA ARG A 238 -10.75 -8.61 -14.79
C ARG A 238 -10.98 -9.38 -16.08
N ASN A 239 -11.07 -10.71 -16.00
CA ASN A 239 -11.44 -11.55 -17.14
C ASN A 239 -12.83 -11.18 -17.66
N PRO A 240 -12.96 -10.77 -18.94
CA PRO A 240 -14.27 -10.57 -19.55
C PRO A 240 -15.10 -11.85 -19.58
N LYS A 241 -14.46 -13.03 -19.68
CA LYS A 241 -15.13 -14.34 -19.79
C LYS A 241 -15.83 -14.77 -18.50
N HIS A 242 -15.33 -14.33 -17.35
CA HIS A 242 -15.87 -14.72 -16.04
C HIS A 242 -16.77 -13.65 -15.41
N PHE A 243 -16.61 -12.38 -15.80
CA PHE A 243 -17.32 -11.25 -15.17
C PHE A 243 -18.14 -10.40 -16.15
N GLY A 244 -18.25 -10.80 -17.42
CA GLY A 244 -18.88 -10.03 -18.49
C GLY A 244 -17.92 -8.98 -19.10
N GLU A 245 -18.20 -8.53 -20.32
CA GLU A 245 -17.38 -7.51 -20.98
C GLU A 245 -17.45 -6.17 -20.23
N SER A 246 -16.30 -5.65 -19.79
CA SER A 246 -16.19 -4.23 -19.44
C SER A 246 -14.82 -3.64 -19.75
N LEU A 247 -14.90 -2.48 -20.44
CA LEU A 247 -13.90 -1.51 -20.86
C LEU A 247 -12.77 -2.03 -21.77
N VAL A 248 -13.02 -1.92 -23.08
CA VAL A 248 -12.02 -1.98 -24.14
C VAL A 248 -11.03 -0.83 -23.95
N TYR A 249 -9.75 -1.15 -23.79
CA TYR A 249 -8.62 -0.21 -23.88
C TYR A 249 -7.92 -0.41 -25.21
N ASP A 250 -7.74 0.66 -26.00
CA ASP A 250 -7.15 0.67 -27.34
C ASP A 250 -5.75 1.29 -27.36
N GLY A 251 -4.89 0.93 -26.42
CA GLY A 251 -3.58 1.58 -26.28
C GLY A 251 -2.39 0.67 -26.56
N SER A 252 -2.20 0.31 -27.84
CA SER A 252 -0.98 -0.19 -28.51
C SER A 252 -0.15 -1.30 -27.84
N ASP A 253 -0.12 -2.43 -28.53
CA ASP A 253 0.79 -3.59 -28.42
C ASP A 253 2.15 -3.29 -27.74
N ASP A 254 2.29 -3.72 -26.48
CA ASP A 254 3.52 -4.31 -25.97
C ASP A 254 3.12 -5.38 -24.93
N GLU A 255 3.38 -6.63 -25.27
CA GLU A 255 2.99 -7.85 -24.56
C GLU A 255 3.56 -7.90 -23.14
N ASP A 256 2.69 -7.76 -22.13
CA ASP A 256 2.80 -8.40 -20.79
C ASP A 256 1.51 -8.13 -19.97
N HIS A 257 0.36 -8.55 -20.51
CA HIS A 257 -0.91 -8.50 -19.77
C HIS A 257 -1.06 -9.77 -18.91
N ALA A 258 -1.07 -9.60 -17.58
CA ALA A 258 -1.54 -10.64 -16.67
C ALA A 258 -3.07 -10.55 -16.62
N GLU A 259 -3.73 -11.33 -17.47
CA GLU A 259 -5.20 -11.45 -17.50
C GLU A 259 -5.66 -12.40 -16.37
N LEU A 260 -6.69 -11.98 -15.62
CA LEU A 260 -7.56 -12.90 -14.89
C LEU A 260 -8.39 -13.69 -15.88
#